data_AF-A0A376KJT7-F1
#
_entry.id   AF-A0A376KJT7-F1
#
_cell.length_a   1.000
_cell.length_b   1.000
_cell.length_c   1.000
_cell.angle_alpha   90.00
_cell.angle_beta   90.00
_cell.angle_gamma   90.00
#
_symmetry.space_group_name_H-M   'P 1'
#
loop_
_entity.id
_entity.type
_entity.pdbx_description
1 polymer ?
#
loop_
_entity_poly.entity_id
_entity_poly.type
_entity_poly.pdbx_seq_one_letter_code
_entity_poly.pdbx_strand_id
1 'polypeptide(L)'
;MRYGWTPRGELAAVYDRSNTQVRSFTYDDKYRGRMVAHRHTGRPEIRYRYDSDGRVTEQLNPAGLSYTYQYEKDRITITDSLDRREVLHTQGEAGLKRVVKKEHADGSVTQSQFDAVGRLRAQTDAAGRTTEYSPDVVTGLITRITTPDGRASAFYYNHHKPVNVSHRA
;
A
#
# COMPACT_ATOMS: atom_id res chain seq x y z
N MET A 1 18.86 -12.70 -16.79
CA MET A 1 18.33 -12.56 -15.42
C MET A 1 18.52 -13.90 -14.76
N ARG A 2 19.16 -13.93 -13.59
CA ARG A 2 19.38 -15.15 -12.80
C ARG A 2 18.92 -14.89 -11.36
N TYR A 3 18.47 -15.93 -10.67
CA TYR A 3 18.02 -15.86 -9.29
C TYR A 3 18.90 -16.74 -8.40
N GLY A 4 19.14 -16.28 -7.17
CA GLY A 4 19.74 -17.07 -6.10
C GLY A 4 18.69 -17.34 -5.02
N TRP A 5 18.76 -18.52 -4.41
CA TRP A 5 17.78 -18.99 -3.42
C TRP A 5 18.46 -19.39 -2.13
N THR A 6 17.81 -19.19 -0.98
CA THR A 6 18.25 -19.77 0.30
C THR A 6 18.10 -21.30 0.26
N PRO A 7 18.73 -22.06 1.18
CA PRO A 7 18.48 -23.51 1.31
C PRO A 7 17.00 -23.85 1.56
N ARG A 8 16.23 -22.90 2.09
CA ARG A 8 14.76 -23.02 2.29
C ARG A 8 13.96 -22.55 1.08
N GLY A 9 14.59 -22.32 -0.08
CA GLY A 9 13.91 -21.93 -1.31
C GLY A 9 13.33 -20.51 -1.32
N GLU A 10 13.82 -19.62 -0.46
CA GLU A 10 13.42 -18.20 -0.45
C GLU A 10 14.30 -17.39 -1.42
N LEU A 11 13.76 -16.40 -2.13
CA LEU A 11 14.54 -15.60 -3.08
C LEU A 11 15.60 -14.79 -2.34
N ALA A 12 16.87 -15.14 -2.48
CA ALA A 12 17.99 -14.49 -1.78
C ALA A 12 18.66 -13.38 -2.61
N ALA A 13 18.69 -13.53 -3.94
CA ALA A 13 19.37 -12.59 -4.80
C ALA A 13 18.77 -12.55 -6.22
N VAL A 14 18.81 -11.36 -6.83
CA VAL A 14 18.50 -11.16 -8.25
C VAL A 14 19.76 -10.64 -8.94
N TYR A 15 20.10 -11.26 -10.07
CA TYR A 15 21.21 -10.87 -10.92
C TYR A 15 20.69 -10.46 -12.29
N ASP A 16 21.29 -9.41 -12.86
CA ASP A 16 20.96 -8.91 -14.19
C ASP A 16 21.49 -9.86 -15.30
N ARG A 17 21.59 -9.37 -16.54
CA ARG A 17 22.13 -10.16 -17.66
C ARG A 17 23.66 -10.24 -17.68
N SER A 18 24.34 -9.30 -17.01
CA SER A 18 25.80 -9.26 -16.84
C SER A 18 26.28 -10.10 -15.66
N ASN A 19 25.37 -10.78 -14.96
CA ASN A 19 25.60 -11.51 -13.73
C ASN A 19 25.98 -10.61 -12.53
N THR A 20 25.73 -9.31 -12.61
CA THR A 20 25.85 -8.38 -11.49
C THR A 20 24.65 -8.54 -10.57
N GLN A 21 24.89 -8.67 -9.26
CA GLN A 21 23.80 -8.68 -8.28
C GLN A 21 23.14 -7.30 -8.27
N VAL A 22 21.82 -7.25 -8.44
CA VAL A 22 21.02 -6.01 -8.45
C VAL A 22 20.09 -5.90 -7.24
N ARG A 23 19.78 -7.03 -6.60
CA ARG A 23 19.00 -7.11 -5.36
C ARG A 23 19.47 -8.25 -4.45
N SER A 24 19.39 -8.04 -3.15
CA SER A 24 19.57 -9.07 -2.12
C SER A 24 18.44 -9.03 -1.09
N PHE A 25 18.14 -10.18 -0.51
CA PHE A 25 17.13 -10.36 0.53
C PHE A 25 17.65 -11.28 1.62
N THR A 26 17.37 -10.93 2.87
CA THR A 26 17.72 -11.71 4.05
C THR A 26 16.44 -12.08 4.78
N TYR A 27 16.35 -13.32 5.25
CA TYR A 27 15.16 -13.85 5.92
C TYR A 27 15.48 -14.27 7.34
N ASP A 28 14.45 -14.32 8.18
CA ASP A 28 14.50 -14.78 9.55
C ASP A 28 14.78 -16.29 9.59
N ASP A 29 15.76 -16.71 10.38
CA ASP A 29 16.16 -18.12 10.47
C ASP A 29 15.09 -19.00 11.12
N LYS A 30 14.25 -18.44 11.99
CA LYS A 30 13.17 -19.16 12.69
C LYS A 30 11.86 -19.16 11.90
N TYR A 31 11.50 -18.03 11.30
CA TYR A 31 10.23 -17.86 10.62
C TYR A 31 10.41 -17.81 9.10
N ARG A 32 10.21 -18.96 8.44
CA ARG A 32 10.29 -19.06 6.97
C ARG A 32 9.37 -18.04 6.29
N GLY A 33 9.90 -17.37 5.27
CA GLY A 33 9.23 -16.33 4.50
C GLY A 33 9.30 -14.92 5.12
N ARG A 34 9.73 -14.78 6.38
CA ARG A 34 9.82 -13.48 7.05
C ARG A 34 11.11 -12.76 6.64
N MET A 35 11.01 -11.79 5.73
CA MET A 35 12.15 -11.01 5.25
C MET A 35 12.61 -9.99 6.30
N VAL A 36 13.85 -10.07 6.77
CA VAL A 36 14.42 -9.16 7.78
C VAL A 36 15.27 -8.05 7.18
N ALA A 37 15.71 -8.20 5.93
CA ALA A 37 16.37 -7.12 5.21
C ALA A 37 16.23 -7.27 3.70
N HIS A 38 16.32 -6.16 2.98
CA HIS A 38 16.54 -6.17 1.55
C HIS A 38 17.46 -5.02 1.13
N ARG A 39 18.12 -5.18 -0.01
CA ARG A 39 18.99 -4.14 -0.56
C ARG A 39 18.93 -4.13 -2.08
N HIS A 40 18.91 -2.93 -2.63
CA HIS A 40 19.21 -2.68 -4.04
C HIS A 40 20.66 -2.24 -4.22
N THR A 41 21.29 -2.65 -5.31
CA THR A 41 22.66 -2.23 -5.62
C THR A 41 22.75 -0.71 -5.71
N GLY A 42 23.74 -0.12 -5.03
CA GLY A 42 23.91 1.33 -4.92
C GLY A 42 22.92 2.03 -3.96
N ARG A 43 22.08 1.29 -3.24
CA ARG A 43 21.20 1.83 -2.19
C ARG A 43 21.60 1.31 -0.81
N PRO A 44 21.29 2.05 0.26
CA PRO A 44 21.35 1.51 1.62
C PRO A 44 20.46 0.26 1.76
N GLU A 45 20.87 -0.64 2.66
CA GLU A 45 20.03 -1.76 3.07
C GLU A 45 18.82 -1.26 3.87
N ILE A 46 17.68 -1.90 3.72
CA ILE A 46 16.50 -1.65 4.54
C ILE A 46 16.27 -2.89 5.39
N ARG A 47 16.14 -2.70 6.71
CA ARG A 47 15.89 -3.76 7.69
C ARG A 47 14.48 -3.67 8.26
N TYR A 48 13.96 -4.80 8.71
CA TYR A 48 12.63 -4.92 9.29
C TYR A 48 12.70 -5.57 10.67
N ARG A 49 11.90 -5.04 11.60
CA ARG A 49 11.59 -5.71 12.86
C ARG A 49 10.12 -6.05 12.92
N TYR A 50 9.81 -7.10 13.68
CA TYR A 50 8.48 -7.68 13.74
C TYR A 50 8.02 -7.86 15.18
N ASP A 51 6.72 -7.73 15.41
CA ASP A 51 6.09 -8.17 16.67
C ASP A 51 5.88 -9.70 16.69
N SER A 52 5.30 -10.19 17.79
CA SER A 52 4.97 -11.61 17.99
C SER A 52 3.96 -12.14 16.96
N ASP A 53 3.08 -11.27 16.47
CA ASP A 53 2.05 -11.59 15.47
C ASP A 53 2.64 -11.59 14.05
N GLY A 54 3.91 -11.21 13.90
CA GLY A 54 4.60 -11.14 12.62
C GLY A 54 4.27 -9.90 11.79
N ARG A 55 3.74 -8.84 12.41
CA ARG A 55 3.57 -7.53 11.78
C ARG A 55 4.86 -6.73 11.89
N VAL A 56 5.17 -5.93 10.86
CA VAL A 56 6.36 -5.08 10.84
C VAL A 56 6.19 -3.93 11.83
N THR A 57 7.02 -3.83 12.86
CA THR A 57 7.01 -2.72 13.83
C THR A 57 8.02 -1.64 13.51
N GLU A 58 9.08 -1.97 12.77
CA GLU A 58 10.09 -1.01 12.35
C GLU A 58 10.58 -1.30 10.94
N GLN A 59 10.78 -0.24 10.16
CA GLN A 59 11.58 -0.24 8.95
C GLN A 59 12.76 0.70 9.17
N LEU A 60 13.99 0.20 9.02
CA LEU A 60 15.21 0.91 9.33
C LEU A 60 16.09 1.03 8.09
N ASN A 61 16.57 2.23 7.79
CA ASN A 61 17.61 2.49 6.81
C ASN A 61 18.85 3.07 7.53
N PRO A 62 20.07 2.54 7.30
CA PRO A 62 21.32 3.05 7.86
C PRO A 62 21.60 4.54 7.60
N ALA A 63 20.95 5.14 6.61
CA ALA A 63 21.01 6.58 6.32
C ALA A 63 20.19 7.44 7.30
N GLY A 64 19.65 6.86 8.38
CA GLY A 64 18.89 7.56 9.41
C GLY A 64 17.40 7.71 9.11
N LEU A 65 16.92 7.17 7.98
CA LEU A 65 15.49 7.12 7.68
C LEU A 65 14.87 5.88 8.34
N SER A 66 13.89 6.09 9.20
CA SER A 66 13.17 5.02 9.87
C SER A 66 11.68 5.28 9.85
N TYR A 67 10.91 4.20 9.93
CA TYR A 67 9.48 4.22 10.21
C TYR A 67 9.21 3.25 11.34
N THR A 68 8.40 3.68 12.30
CA THR A 68 7.84 2.81 13.33
C THR A 68 6.34 2.66 13.11
N TYR A 69 5.82 1.49 13.43
CA TYR A 69 4.42 1.13 13.25
C TYR A 69 3.86 0.63 14.58
N GLN A 70 2.83 1.32 15.07
CA GLN A 70 2.07 0.89 16.24
C GLN A 70 0.69 0.43 15.78
N TYR A 71 0.33 -0.80 16.15
CA TYR A 71 -0.93 -1.42 15.77
C TYR A 71 -1.89 -1.45 16.95
N GLU A 72 -3.10 -0.95 16.72
CA GLU A 72 -4.23 -1.03 17.63
C GLU A 72 -5.38 -1.78 16.94
N LYS A 73 -6.51 -1.97 17.65
CA LYS A 73 -7.65 -2.73 17.13
C LYS A 73 -8.15 -2.19 15.79
N ASP A 74 -8.30 -0.89 15.68
CA ASP A 74 -8.89 -0.20 14.52
C ASP A 74 -7.96 0.89 13.98
N ARG A 75 -6.71 0.94 14.42
CA ARG A 75 -5.78 2.02 14.07
C ARG A 75 -4.35 1.54 13.86
N ILE A 76 -3.64 2.20 12.95
CA ILE A 76 -2.19 2.07 12.77
C ILE A 76 -1.59 3.47 12.87
N THR A 77 -0.65 3.65 13.79
CA THR A 77 0.16 4.87 13.86
C THR A 77 1.50 4.61 13.20
N ILE A 78 1.88 5.49 12.28
CA ILE A 78 3.15 5.47 11.58
C ILE A 78 3.93 6.72 11.99
N THR A 79 5.14 6.53 12.51
CA THR A 79 6.02 7.64 12.88
C THR A 79 7.32 7.53 12.10
N ASP A 80 7.68 8.58 11.36
CA ASP A 80 8.95 8.62 10.63
C ASP A 80 10.13 9.08 11.51
N SER A 81 11.33 9.13 10.94
CA SER A 81 12.56 9.54 11.63
C SER A 81 12.61 11.01 12.06
N LEU A 82 11.64 11.83 11.64
CA LEU A 82 11.51 13.23 12.03
C LEU A 82 10.36 13.42 13.04
N ASP A 83 9.91 12.33 13.66
CA ASP A 83 8.77 12.27 14.59
C ASP A 83 7.45 12.76 13.97
N ARG A 84 7.35 12.78 12.64
CA ARG A 84 6.10 13.11 11.95
C ARG A 84 5.19 11.90 11.99
N ARG A 85 3.95 12.13 12.40
CA ARG A 85 2.97 11.08 12.67
C ARG A 85 1.88 11.04 11.61
N GLU A 86 1.66 9.87 11.03
CA GLU A 86 0.48 9.55 10.23
C GLU A 86 -0.38 8.53 10.99
N VAL A 87 -1.69 8.65 10.90
CA VAL A 87 -2.63 7.73 11.54
C VAL A 87 -3.62 7.18 10.53
N LEU A 88 -3.64 5.86 10.40
CA LEU A 88 -4.59 5.13 9.57
C LEU A 88 -5.68 4.55 10.46
N HIS A 89 -6.92 4.99 10.27
CA HIS A 89 -8.09 4.37 10.90
C HIS A 89 -8.65 3.32 9.96
N THR A 90 -8.97 2.16 10.52
CA THR A 90 -9.35 0.96 9.79
C THR A 90 -10.69 0.42 10.26
N GLN A 91 -11.44 -0.16 9.34
CA GLN A 91 -12.68 -0.88 9.63
C GLN A 91 -12.65 -2.26 8.97
N GLY A 92 -13.41 -3.20 9.54
CA GLY A 92 -13.44 -4.59 9.12
C GLY A 92 -12.65 -5.50 10.07
N GLU A 93 -12.76 -6.79 9.85
CA GLU A 93 -12.20 -7.84 10.72
C GLU A 93 -11.50 -8.92 9.90
N ALA A 94 -10.77 -9.83 10.58
CA ALA A 94 -10.21 -11.06 10.01
C ALA A 94 -9.42 -10.91 8.69
N GLY A 95 -8.58 -9.87 8.59
CA GLY A 95 -7.71 -9.62 7.43
C GLY A 95 -8.32 -8.75 6.33
N LEU A 96 -9.60 -8.37 6.45
CA LEU A 96 -10.31 -7.47 5.51
C LEU A 96 -10.37 -6.03 6.03
N LYS A 97 -9.34 -5.59 6.76
CA LYS A 97 -9.26 -4.21 7.28
C LYS A 97 -9.01 -3.23 6.14
N ARG A 98 -9.84 -2.19 6.07
CA ARG A 98 -9.74 -1.13 5.07
C ARG A 98 -9.47 0.19 5.75
N VAL A 99 -8.57 0.99 5.20
CA VAL A 99 -8.28 2.34 5.70
C VAL A 99 -9.42 3.27 5.30
N VAL A 100 -10.22 3.69 6.27
CA VAL A 100 -11.40 4.56 6.05
C VAL A 100 -11.10 6.03 6.33
N LYS A 101 -10.05 6.33 7.12
CA LYS A 101 -9.57 7.68 7.38
C LYS A 101 -8.06 7.65 7.51
N LYS A 102 -7.40 8.65 6.94
CA LYS A 102 -5.96 8.88 7.08
C LYS A 102 -5.74 10.31 7.59
N GLU A 103 -5.09 10.42 8.73
CA GLU A 103 -4.61 11.69 9.28
C GLU A 103 -3.14 11.82 8.89
N HIS A 104 -2.81 12.88 8.17
CA HIS A 104 -1.47 13.17 7.71
C HIS A 104 -0.70 13.94 8.78
N ALA A 105 0.63 13.95 8.67
CA ALA A 105 1.49 14.65 9.62
C ALA A 105 1.29 16.18 9.67
N ASP A 106 0.76 16.77 8.61
CA ASP A 106 0.40 18.19 8.55
C ASP A 106 -0.99 18.48 9.16
N GLY A 107 -1.64 17.46 9.72
CA GLY A 107 -2.99 17.55 10.30
C GLY A 107 -4.11 17.44 9.27
N SER A 108 -3.80 17.38 7.97
CA SER A 108 -4.82 17.16 6.94
C SER A 108 -5.42 15.75 7.05
N VAL A 109 -6.67 15.61 6.62
CA VAL A 109 -7.42 14.36 6.74
C VAL A 109 -7.99 13.97 5.39
N THR A 110 -7.85 12.70 5.03
CA THR A 110 -8.56 12.09 3.90
C THR A 110 -9.43 10.95 4.39
N GLN A 111 -10.54 10.70 3.69
CA GLN A 111 -11.48 9.62 4.02
C GLN A 111 -11.80 8.79 2.79
N SER A 112 -12.04 7.50 3.02
CA SER A 112 -12.37 6.53 1.99
C SER A 112 -13.57 5.71 2.42
N GLN A 113 -14.50 5.51 1.50
CA GLN A 113 -15.69 4.68 1.70
C GLN A 113 -15.64 3.49 0.77
N PHE A 114 -16.05 2.32 1.26
CA PHE A 114 -16.02 1.08 0.51
C PHE A 114 -17.40 0.43 0.49
N ASP A 115 -17.72 -0.29 -0.59
CA ASP A 115 -18.91 -1.13 -0.62
C ASP A 115 -18.74 -2.42 0.19
N ALA A 116 -19.81 -3.23 0.29
CA ALA A 116 -19.84 -4.45 1.09
C ALA A 116 -18.74 -5.47 0.69
N VAL A 117 -18.35 -5.51 -0.59
CA VAL A 117 -17.31 -6.40 -1.09
C VAL A 117 -15.92 -5.77 -1.07
N GLY A 118 -15.82 -4.49 -0.72
CA GLY A 118 -14.56 -3.78 -0.46
C GLY A 118 -14.02 -2.93 -1.59
N ARG A 119 -14.84 -2.60 -2.58
CA ARG A 119 -14.46 -1.70 -3.65
C ARG A 119 -14.63 -0.26 -3.18
N LEU A 120 -13.69 0.61 -3.55
CA LEU A 120 -13.76 2.04 -3.25
C LEU A 120 -15.01 2.64 -3.91
N ARG A 121 -15.81 3.37 -3.12
CA ARG A 121 -17.06 4.03 -3.52
C ARG A 121 -16.96 5.54 -3.49
N ALA A 122 -16.20 6.07 -2.54
CA ALA A 122 -15.98 7.51 -2.45
C ALA A 122 -14.64 7.79 -1.77
N GLN A 123 -14.04 8.92 -2.13
CA GLN A 123 -12.89 9.48 -1.44
C GLN A 123 -13.10 10.96 -1.20
N THR A 124 -12.93 11.38 0.04
CA THR A 124 -13.00 12.79 0.45
C THR A 124 -11.59 13.28 0.74
N ASP A 125 -11.18 14.35 0.07
CA ASP A 125 -9.87 14.95 0.29
C ASP A 125 -9.85 15.93 1.48
N ALA A 126 -8.66 16.48 1.76
CA ALA A 126 -8.44 17.40 2.87
C ALA A 126 -9.25 18.71 2.79
N ALA A 127 -9.73 19.08 1.60
CA ALA A 127 -10.60 20.24 1.42
C ALA A 127 -12.09 19.89 1.62
N GLY A 128 -12.41 18.66 2.04
CA GLY A 128 -13.78 18.17 2.18
C GLY A 128 -14.45 17.84 0.84
N ARG A 129 -13.70 17.85 -0.26
CA ARG A 129 -14.24 17.59 -1.60
C ARG A 129 -14.31 16.08 -1.85
N THR A 130 -15.47 15.60 -2.27
CA THR A 130 -15.73 14.16 -2.43
C THR A 130 -15.78 13.77 -3.91
N THR A 131 -15.00 12.74 -4.27
CA THR A 131 -15.07 12.07 -5.57
C THR A 131 -15.73 10.71 -5.38
N GLU A 132 -16.74 10.40 -6.18
CA GLU A 132 -17.46 9.12 -6.13
C GLU A 132 -17.04 8.21 -7.27
N TYR A 133 -16.99 6.91 -6.97
CA TYR A 133 -16.60 5.84 -7.88
C TYR A 133 -17.75 4.83 -7.97
N SER A 134 -18.20 4.56 -9.18
CA SER A 134 -19.20 3.51 -9.46
C SER A 134 -18.50 2.31 -10.09
N PRO A 135 -18.20 1.25 -9.32
CA PRO A 135 -17.73 0.00 -9.89
C PRO A 135 -18.89 -0.78 -10.54
N ASP A 136 -18.62 -1.41 -11.68
CA ASP A 136 -19.47 -2.44 -12.24
C ASP A 136 -19.59 -3.62 -11.27
N VAL A 137 -20.82 -4.10 -11.08
CA VAL A 137 -21.10 -5.09 -10.04
C VAL A 137 -20.46 -6.43 -10.31
N VAL A 138 -20.28 -6.80 -11.58
CA VAL A 138 -19.76 -8.10 -12.02
C VAL A 138 -18.23 -8.09 -12.13
N THR A 139 -17.69 -7.09 -12.83
CA THR A 139 -16.26 -7.01 -13.17
C THR A 139 -15.44 -6.24 -12.15
N GLY A 140 -16.08 -5.37 -11.34
CA GLY A 140 -15.41 -4.48 -10.39
C GLY A 140 -14.71 -3.29 -11.04
N LEU A 141 -14.74 -3.15 -12.37
CA LEU A 141 -14.16 -2.02 -13.09
C LEU A 141 -14.94 -0.73 -12.81
N ILE A 142 -14.25 0.40 -12.64
CA ILE A 142 -14.91 1.70 -12.43
C ILE A 142 -15.58 2.16 -13.73
N THR A 143 -16.91 2.16 -13.76
CA THR A 143 -17.69 2.60 -14.93
C THR A 143 -18.05 4.07 -14.87
N ARG A 144 -17.97 4.72 -13.70
CA ARG A 144 -18.20 6.15 -13.55
C ARG A 144 -17.38 6.75 -12.42
N ILE A 145 -16.86 7.95 -12.67
CA ILE A 145 -16.29 8.83 -11.65
C ILE A 145 -17.11 10.12 -11.65
N THR A 146 -17.59 10.54 -10.49
CA THR A 146 -18.26 11.83 -10.29
C THR A 146 -17.35 12.72 -9.43
N THR A 147 -16.96 13.87 -9.97
CA THR A 147 -16.11 14.83 -9.28
C THR A 147 -16.91 15.71 -8.31
N PRO A 148 -16.25 16.42 -7.37
CA PRO A 148 -16.92 17.21 -6.34
C PRO A 148 -17.84 18.32 -6.86
N ASP A 149 -17.60 18.78 -8.09
CA ASP A 149 -18.40 19.78 -8.80
C ASP A 149 -19.61 19.17 -9.55
N GLY A 150 -19.87 17.87 -9.37
CA GLY A 150 -20.97 17.14 -9.99
C GLY A 150 -20.69 16.61 -11.39
N ARG A 151 -19.55 16.96 -12.01
CA ARG A 151 -19.21 16.46 -13.35
C ARG A 151 -18.94 14.97 -13.30
N ALA A 152 -19.41 14.25 -14.32
CA ALA A 152 -19.24 12.81 -14.39
C ALA A 152 -18.52 12.38 -15.66
N SER A 153 -17.59 11.44 -15.48
CA SER A 153 -16.90 10.73 -16.56
C SER A 153 -17.33 9.27 -16.52
N ALA A 154 -17.92 8.78 -17.60
CA ALA A 154 -18.27 7.36 -17.76
C ALA A 154 -17.21 6.63 -18.59
N PHE A 155 -16.90 5.39 -18.19
CA PHE A 155 -15.91 4.52 -18.81
C PHE A 155 -16.57 3.25 -19.32
N TYR A 156 -16.25 2.89 -20.56
CA TYR A 156 -16.67 1.64 -21.18
C TYR A 156 -15.44 0.80 -21.47
N TYR A 157 -15.47 -0.50 -21.16
CA TYR A 157 -14.34 -1.39 -21.33
C TYR A 157 -14.60 -2.42 -22.43
N ASN A 158 -13.64 -2.61 -23.34
CA ASN A 158 -13.56 -3.79 -24.20
C ASN A 158 -12.21 -4.45 -23.95
N HIS A 159 -12.19 -5.76 -23.71
CA HIS A 159 -10.99 -6.52 -23.32
C HIS A 159 -10.17 -5.84 -22.19
N HIS A 160 -10.83 -5.34 -21.13
CA HIS A 160 -10.21 -4.66 -19.98
C HIS A 160 -9.47 -3.35 -20.30
N LYS A 161 -9.66 -2.78 -21.50
CA LYS A 161 -9.15 -1.45 -21.86
C LYS A 161 -10.30 -0.45 -21.98
N PRO A 162 -10.15 0.79 -21.47
CA PRO A 162 -11.18 1.83 -21.63
C PRO A 162 -11.26 2.27 -23.09
N VAL A 163 -12.47 2.31 -23.64
CA VAL A 163 -12.74 2.56 -25.07
C VAL A 163 -13.39 3.92 -25.31
N ASN A 164 -14.01 4.53 -24.30
CA ASN A 164 -14.57 5.89 -24.40
C ASN A 164 -14.64 6.58 -23.02
N VAL A 165 -14.33 7.87 -22.99
CA VAL A 165 -14.60 8.80 -21.88
C VAL A 165 -15.66 9.77 -22.39
N SER A 166 -16.87 9.72 -21.83
CA SER A 166 -17.88 10.73 -22.11
C SER A 166 -18.04 11.64 -20.89
N HIS A 167 -17.82 12.93 -21.08
CA HIS A 167 -18.11 13.97 -20.10
C HIS A 167 -19.56 14.41 -20.27
N ARG A 168 -20.40 14.30 -19.23
CA ARG A 168 -21.68 15.00 -19.19
C ARG A 168 -21.55 16.19 -18.26
N ALA A 169 -21.84 17.38 -18.80
CA ALA A 169 -21.99 18.65 -18.09
C ALA A 169 -23.37 18.74 -17.45
#